data_AF-A0A9J6FRU6-F1
#
_entry.id   AF-A0A9J6FRU6-F1
#
_cell.length_a   1.000
_cell.length_b   1.000
_cell.length_c   1.000
_cell.angle_alpha   90.00
_cell.angle_beta   90.00
_cell.angle_gamma   90.00
#
_symmetry.space_group_name_H-M   'P 1'
#
loop_
_entity.id
_entity.type
_entity.pdbx_description
1 polymer ?
#
loop_
_entity_poly.entity_id
_entity_poly.type
_entity_poly.pdbx_seq_one_letter_code
_entity_poly.pdbx_strand_id
1 'polypeptide(L)'
;MDATDKQNKLDELLDVGHLNEVHEMVKACDALPDHPEMVEASSDSRITYYVSGYVARKMLKKTKCSECSRLLLQARDSDLPEEACLISHMNKGGLLYPSQPLKDLVSAMEDAFTHCFSFNKLKSDSIMDLISCLSIHKLEKVGCPQHSVEVTNQVIRFFALTRLHFLVAGENASRQGKKEKMKYLKLRRTT
;
A
#
# COMPACT_ATOMS: atom_id res chain seq x y z
N MET A 1 -21.72 -5.64 -12.59
CA MET A 1 -20.46 -6.25 -12.09
C MET A 1 -20.64 -6.55 -10.62
N ASP A 2 -20.56 -7.83 -10.26
CA ASP A 2 -20.69 -8.31 -8.88
C ASP A 2 -19.49 -7.84 -8.04
N ALA A 3 -19.71 -7.36 -6.82
CA ALA A 3 -18.66 -6.77 -5.99
C ALA A 3 -17.55 -7.76 -5.56
N THR A 4 -17.71 -9.08 -5.82
CA THR A 4 -16.73 -10.14 -5.48
C THR A 4 -15.55 -10.08 -6.44
N ASP A 5 -15.87 -9.76 -7.68
CA ASP A 5 -14.93 -9.52 -8.76
C ASP A 5 -13.98 -8.35 -8.42
N LYS A 6 -14.52 -7.28 -7.81
CA LYS A 6 -13.75 -6.09 -7.45
C LYS A 6 -12.70 -6.34 -6.36
N GLN A 7 -13.02 -7.14 -5.35
CA GLN A 7 -12.09 -7.44 -4.26
C GLN A 7 -10.94 -8.35 -4.74
N ASN A 8 -11.26 -9.42 -5.47
CA ASN A 8 -10.26 -10.33 -6.02
C ASN A 8 -9.34 -9.60 -7.00
N LYS A 9 -9.91 -8.73 -7.83
CA LYS A 9 -9.15 -7.88 -8.74
C LYS A 9 -8.24 -6.92 -7.98
N LEU A 10 -8.69 -6.32 -6.88
CA LEU A 10 -7.84 -5.42 -6.09
C LEU A 10 -6.66 -6.17 -5.44
N ASP A 11 -6.89 -7.35 -4.88
CA ASP A 11 -5.82 -8.19 -4.33
C ASP A 11 -4.85 -8.67 -5.43
N GLU A 12 -5.34 -9.01 -6.62
CA GLU A 12 -4.51 -9.31 -7.79
C GLU A 12 -3.69 -8.08 -8.21
N LEU A 13 -4.30 -6.89 -8.27
CA LEU A 13 -3.59 -5.65 -8.59
C LEU A 13 -2.54 -5.31 -7.54
N LEU A 14 -2.77 -5.64 -6.26
CA LEU A 14 -1.75 -5.56 -5.21
C LEU A 14 -0.68 -6.66 -5.35
N ASP A 15 -1.00 -7.87 -5.79
CA ASP A 15 0.03 -8.89 -5.98
C ASP A 15 0.91 -8.57 -7.23
N VAL A 16 0.34 -7.94 -8.28
CA VAL A 16 1.03 -7.58 -9.54
C VAL A 16 1.61 -6.14 -9.51
N GLY A 17 1.16 -5.29 -8.59
CA GLY A 17 1.72 -3.96 -8.33
C GLY A 17 1.15 -2.79 -9.14
N HIS A 18 -0.10 -2.89 -9.55
CA HIS A 18 -0.80 -1.88 -10.38
C HIS A 18 -1.53 -0.83 -9.54
N LEU A 19 -0.79 -0.03 -8.76
CA LEU A 19 -1.37 0.97 -7.84
C LEU A 19 -2.16 2.10 -8.51
N ASN A 20 -1.82 2.47 -9.75
CA ASN A 20 -2.59 3.49 -10.45
C ASN A 20 -4.04 3.02 -10.67
N GLU A 21 -4.24 1.73 -10.95
CA GLU A 21 -5.58 1.15 -11.10
C GLU A 21 -6.29 1.03 -9.74
N VAL A 22 -5.54 0.79 -8.66
CA VAL A 22 -6.07 0.86 -7.28
C VAL A 22 -6.55 2.26 -6.94
N HIS A 23 -5.75 3.29 -7.26
CA HIS A 23 -6.09 4.68 -7.00
C HIS A 23 -7.28 5.15 -7.84
N GLU A 24 -7.38 4.75 -9.10
CA GLU A 24 -8.55 5.04 -9.94
C GLU A 24 -9.82 4.33 -9.44
N MET A 25 -9.70 3.13 -8.84
CA MET A 25 -10.84 2.49 -8.15
C MET A 25 -11.28 3.24 -6.89
N VAL A 26 -10.34 3.87 -6.16
CA VAL A 26 -10.65 4.71 -5.01
C VAL A 26 -11.24 6.06 -5.43
N LYS A 27 -10.73 6.67 -6.51
CA LYS A 27 -11.36 7.85 -7.15
C LYS A 27 -12.76 7.56 -7.70
N ALA A 28 -13.02 6.35 -8.19
CA ALA A 28 -14.37 5.97 -8.56
C ALA A 28 -15.34 5.97 -7.35
N CYS A 29 -14.81 6.01 -6.12
CA CYS A 29 -15.57 6.16 -4.89
C CYS A 29 -15.68 7.62 -4.41
N ASP A 30 -14.92 8.58 -4.97
CA ASP A 30 -15.00 10.02 -4.64
C ASP A 30 -14.63 10.95 -5.81
N ALA A 31 -15.49 11.94 -6.06
CA ALA A 31 -15.23 13.03 -7.01
C ALA A 31 -14.40 14.13 -6.35
N LEU A 32 -13.12 14.31 -6.72
CA LEU A 32 -12.33 15.49 -6.35
C LEU A 32 -11.50 16.06 -7.52
N PRO A 33 -11.20 17.38 -7.52
CA PRO A 33 -10.74 18.12 -8.69
C PRO A 33 -9.23 18.12 -8.89
N ASP A 34 -8.82 18.16 -10.16
CA ASP A 34 -7.46 18.33 -10.67
C ASP A 34 -6.94 19.76 -10.42
N HIS A 35 -5.96 19.95 -9.54
CA HIS A 35 -5.05 21.10 -9.59
C HIS A 35 -3.63 20.71 -9.11
N PRO A 36 -2.56 20.96 -9.90
CA PRO A 36 -1.19 20.65 -9.52
C PRO A 36 -0.49 21.88 -8.92
N GLU A 37 -0.49 22.00 -7.59
CA GLU A 37 0.55 22.78 -6.90
C GLU A 37 1.73 21.87 -6.55
N MET A 38 2.88 22.43 -6.15
CA MET A 38 4.06 21.68 -5.72
C MET A 38 3.79 20.93 -4.40
N VAL A 39 3.00 19.87 -4.50
CA VAL A 39 2.52 19.04 -3.40
C VAL A 39 3.56 17.95 -3.16
N GLU A 40 4.12 17.92 -1.94
CA GLU A 40 4.75 16.71 -1.42
C GLU A 40 3.73 15.58 -1.59
N ALA A 41 4.10 14.51 -2.28
CA ALA A 41 3.17 13.43 -2.52
C ALA A 41 2.62 12.98 -1.16
N SER A 42 1.31 12.77 -1.07
CA SER A 42 0.68 12.27 0.16
C SER A 42 -0.04 10.97 -0.17
N SER A 43 0.06 10.02 0.75
CA SER A 43 -0.60 8.74 0.61
C SER A 43 -2.02 8.81 1.16
N ASP A 44 -2.97 8.27 0.41
CA ASP A 44 -4.37 8.21 0.82
C ASP A 44 -4.52 7.28 2.03
N SER A 45 -4.97 7.82 3.15
CA SER A 45 -5.07 7.10 4.43
C SER A 45 -5.97 5.86 4.36
N ARG A 46 -6.96 5.85 3.46
CA ARG A 46 -7.86 4.70 3.23
C ARG A 46 -7.14 3.58 2.49
N ILE A 47 -6.29 3.93 1.52
CA ILE A 47 -5.42 2.97 0.82
C ILE A 47 -4.41 2.41 1.82
N THR A 48 -3.78 3.26 2.63
CA THR A 48 -2.85 2.83 3.69
C THR A 48 -3.51 1.87 4.68
N TYR A 49 -4.76 2.15 5.09
CA TYR A 49 -5.54 1.26 5.95
C TYR A 49 -5.85 -0.09 5.26
N TYR A 50 -6.23 -0.07 3.97
CA TYR A 50 -6.40 -1.28 3.16
C TYR A 50 -5.12 -2.12 3.09
N VAL A 51 -3.99 -1.47 2.76
CA VAL A 51 -2.66 -2.10 2.71
C VAL A 51 -2.30 -2.69 4.06
N SER A 52 -2.61 -2.02 5.17
CA SER A 52 -2.40 -2.53 6.52
C SER A 52 -3.16 -3.85 6.76
N GLY A 53 -4.41 -3.95 6.29
CA GLY A 53 -5.17 -5.21 6.31
C GLY A 53 -4.57 -6.31 5.43
N TYR A 54 -4.04 -5.95 4.26
CA TYR A 54 -3.31 -6.88 3.39
C TYR A 54 -1.99 -7.37 4.01
N VAL A 55 -1.24 -6.48 4.67
CA VAL A 55 -0.07 -6.83 5.48
C VAL A 55 -0.46 -7.79 6.60
N ALA A 56 -1.54 -7.50 7.33
CA ALA A 56 -2.06 -8.40 8.37
C ALA A 56 -2.32 -9.81 7.81
N ARG A 57 -3.00 -9.90 6.67
CA ARG A 57 -3.28 -11.18 5.98
C ARG A 57 -1.99 -11.96 5.70
N LYS A 58 -0.95 -11.29 5.21
CA LYS A 58 0.33 -11.94 4.88
C LYS A 58 1.10 -12.32 6.14
N MET A 59 1.04 -11.53 7.21
CA MET A 59 1.66 -11.86 8.50
C MET A 59 0.99 -13.06 9.18
N LEU A 60 -0.34 -13.16 9.14
CA LEU A 60 -1.09 -14.30 9.68
C LEU A 60 -0.72 -15.64 9.02
N LYS A 61 -0.31 -15.60 7.74
CA LYS A 61 0.21 -16.79 7.04
C LYS A 61 1.63 -17.18 7.46
N LYS A 62 2.40 -16.24 8.01
CA LYS A 62 3.81 -16.42 8.39
C LYS A 62 3.98 -16.75 9.87
N THR A 63 3.22 -16.09 10.75
CA THR A 63 3.30 -16.32 12.19
C THR A 63 2.47 -17.54 12.60
N LYS A 64 3.04 -18.37 13.49
CA LYS A 64 2.33 -19.49 14.14
C LYS A 64 1.84 -19.13 15.56
N CYS A 65 2.20 -17.94 16.05
CA CYS A 65 1.83 -17.48 17.38
C CYS A 65 0.38 -16.96 17.37
N SER A 66 -0.48 -17.60 18.16
CA SER A 66 -1.89 -17.21 18.30
C SER A 66 -2.04 -15.80 18.88
N GLU A 67 -1.18 -15.42 19.81
CA GLU A 67 -1.22 -14.09 20.41
C GLU A 67 -0.79 -13.00 19.43
N CYS A 68 0.28 -13.21 18.65
CA CYS A 68 0.63 -12.29 17.57
C CYS A 68 -0.49 -12.18 16.54
N SER A 69 -1.12 -13.31 16.18
CA SER A 69 -2.23 -13.31 15.24
C SER A 69 -3.40 -12.45 15.73
N ARG A 70 -3.71 -12.53 17.03
CA ARG A 70 -4.72 -11.68 17.67
C ARG A 70 -4.31 -10.21 17.71
N LEU A 71 -3.05 -9.92 18.06
CA LEU A 71 -2.54 -8.55 18.19
C LEU A 71 -2.38 -7.81 16.86
N LEU A 72 -2.38 -8.52 15.73
CA LEU A 72 -2.33 -7.93 14.38
C LEU A 72 -3.70 -7.50 13.86
N LEU A 73 -4.80 -7.92 14.51
CA LEU A 73 -6.16 -7.66 14.07
C LEU A 73 -6.92 -6.81 15.09
N GLN A 74 -7.82 -5.98 14.58
CA GLN A 74 -8.79 -5.28 15.40
C GLN A 74 -9.77 -6.28 16.04
N ALA A 75 -10.21 -6.00 17.26
CA ALA A 75 -11.24 -6.81 17.91
C ALA A 75 -12.59 -6.63 17.19
N ARG A 76 -13.41 -7.69 17.17
CA ARG A 76 -14.64 -7.73 16.36
C ARG A 76 -15.67 -6.66 16.72
N ASP A 77 -15.69 -6.22 17.98
CA ASP A 77 -16.67 -5.28 18.53
C ASP A 77 -16.11 -3.86 18.71
N SER A 78 -14.92 -3.58 18.15
CA SER A 78 -14.32 -2.24 18.23
C SER A 78 -14.84 -1.34 17.11
N ASP A 79 -15.08 -0.07 17.44
CA ASP A 79 -15.47 0.95 16.46
C ASP A 79 -14.47 1.01 15.32
N LEU A 80 -14.99 1.03 14.09
CA LEU A 80 -14.15 1.13 12.90
C LEU A 80 -13.66 2.58 12.74
N PRO A 81 -12.37 2.78 12.43
CA PRO A 81 -11.86 4.11 12.16
C PRO A 81 -12.41 4.63 10.81
N GLU A 82 -12.38 5.94 10.60
CA GLU A 82 -12.95 6.58 9.38
C GLU A 82 -12.30 6.04 8.09
N GLU A 83 -11.00 5.77 8.14
CA GLU A 83 -10.22 5.23 7.03
C GLU A 83 -10.64 3.81 6.62
N ALA A 84 -11.41 3.13 7.47
CA ALA A 84 -12.01 1.84 7.16
C ALA A 84 -13.14 1.92 6.14
N CYS A 85 -13.56 3.12 5.70
CA CYS A 85 -14.64 3.29 4.73
C CYS A 85 -14.37 2.53 3.42
N LEU A 86 -13.13 2.52 2.91
CA LEU A 86 -12.79 1.77 1.70
C LEU A 86 -12.96 0.25 1.92
N ILE A 87 -12.47 -0.24 3.06
CA ILE A 87 -12.62 -1.65 3.43
C ILE A 87 -14.11 -1.97 3.60
N SER A 88 -14.89 -1.16 4.32
CA SER A 88 -16.30 -1.44 4.58
C SER A 88 -17.15 -1.49 3.30
N HIS A 89 -16.87 -0.65 2.32
CA HIS A 89 -17.54 -0.69 1.01
C HIS A 89 -17.13 -1.89 0.16
N MET A 90 -15.90 -2.39 0.31
CA MET A 90 -15.38 -3.51 -0.47
C MET A 90 -15.50 -4.87 0.24
N ASN A 91 -15.81 -4.88 1.53
CA ASN A 91 -15.74 -6.08 2.35
C ASN A 91 -16.90 -7.04 2.06
N LYS A 92 -16.55 -8.29 1.77
CA LYS A 92 -17.49 -9.40 1.59
C LYS A 92 -17.33 -10.52 2.62
N GLY A 93 -16.78 -10.17 3.78
CA GLY A 93 -16.47 -11.12 4.86
C GLY A 93 -15.06 -11.71 4.79
N GLY A 94 -14.23 -11.28 3.82
CA GLY A 94 -12.87 -11.78 3.64
C GLY A 94 -11.77 -10.75 3.96
N LEU A 95 -12.09 -9.45 4.05
CA LEU A 95 -11.09 -8.42 4.37
C LEU A 95 -10.82 -8.39 5.87
N LEU A 96 -9.57 -8.08 6.20
CA LEU A 96 -9.09 -8.03 7.58
C LEU A 96 -8.96 -6.58 8.01
N TYR A 97 -9.48 -6.28 9.19
CA TYR A 97 -9.30 -4.98 9.85
C TYR A 97 -8.02 -5.07 10.70
N PRO A 98 -6.97 -4.33 10.34
CA PRO A 98 -5.71 -4.35 11.08
C PRO A 98 -5.90 -3.75 12.48
N SER A 99 -5.10 -4.20 13.45
CA SER A 99 -5.06 -3.55 14.75
C SER A 99 -4.46 -2.14 14.64
N GLN A 100 -4.76 -1.30 15.62
CA GLN A 100 -4.24 0.07 15.68
C GLN A 100 -2.70 0.13 15.60
N PRO A 101 -1.92 -0.69 16.37
CA PRO A 101 -0.46 -0.67 16.26
C PRO A 101 0.06 -1.09 14.87
N LEU A 102 -0.65 -1.99 14.18
CA LEU A 102 -0.26 -2.39 12.82
C LEU A 102 -0.56 -1.29 11.81
N LYS A 103 -1.71 -0.63 11.93
CA LYS A 103 -2.05 0.57 11.13
C LYS A 103 -0.96 1.61 11.31
N ASP A 104 -0.62 1.96 12.55
CA ASP A 104 0.32 3.05 12.84
C ASP A 104 1.72 2.75 12.32
N LEU A 105 2.17 1.50 12.46
CA LEU A 105 3.42 1.04 11.85
C LEU A 105 3.41 1.21 10.32
N VAL A 106 2.37 0.71 9.64
CA VAL A 106 2.29 0.78 8.18
C VAL A 106 2.14 2.23 7.69
N SER A 107 1.38 3.07 8.39
CA SER A 107 1.28 4.51 8.08
C SER A 107 2.64 5.20 8.19
N ALA A 108 3.37 5.00 9.29
CA ALA A 108 4.70 5.58 9.46
C ALA A 108 5.68 5.12 8.36
N MET A 109 5.57 3.85 7.94
CA MET A 109 6.35 3.32 6.83
C MET A 109 5.97 3.95 5.48
N GLU A 110 4.68 4.18 5.23
CA GLU A 110 4.17 4.82 4.02
C GLU A 110 4.56 6.30 3.95
N ASP A 111 4.48 7.02 5.07
CA ASP A 111 4.94 8.41 5.16
C ASP A 111 6.44 8.50 4.86
N ALA A 112 7.24 7.64 5.49
CA ALA A 112 8.68 7.56 5.23
C ALA A 112 9.00 7.18 3.77
N PHE A 113 8.24 6.23 3.19
CA PHE A 113 8.37 5.85 1.79
C PHE A 113 8.06 7.03 0.86
N THR A 114 6.92 7.69 1.10
CA THR A 114 6.44 8.80 0.29
C THR A 114 7.42 9.96 0.35
N HIS A 115 7.93 10.30 1.54
CA HIS A 115 8.97 11.29 1.70
C HIS A 115 10.26 10.92 0.95
N CYS A 116 10.73 9.67 1.09
CA CYS A 116 11.93 9.18 0.41
C CYS A 116 11.83 9.31 -1.12
N PHE A 117 10.70 8.94 -1.72
CA PHE A 117 10.52 8.91 -3.17
C PHE A 117 9.84 10.13 -3.78
N SER A 118 9.42 11.12 -2.97
CA SER A 118 9.00 12.43 -3.47
C SER A 118 10.16 13.22 -4.06
N PHE A 119 11.37 13.05 -3.49
CA PHE A 119 12.56 13.80 -3.89
C PHE A 119 13.61 12.95 -4.61
N ASN A 120 13.59 11.62 -4.41
CA ASN A 120 14.56 10.71 -5.03
C ASN A 120 13.97 9.96 -6.22
N LYS A 121 14.77 9.87 -7.30
CA LYS A 121 14.45 8.98 -8.42
C LYS A 121 14.76 7.54 -8.06
N LEU A 122 13.93 6.62 -8.58
CA LEU A 122 14.20 5.20 -8.51
C LEU A 122 15.54 4.84 -9.18
N LYS A 123 16.42 4.18 -8.44
CA LYS A 123 17.75 3.71 -8.82
C LYS A 123 18.01 2.32 -8.24
N SER A 124 19.12 1.67 -8.63
CA SER A 124 19.43 0.29 -8.25
C SER A 124 19.56 0.07 -6.74
N ASP A 125 19.93 1.11 -6.00
CA ASP A 125 20.15 1.15 -4.55
C ASP A 125 18.95 1.74 -3.78
N SER A 126 17.82 2.00 -4.44
CA SER A 126 16.62 2.59 -3.80
C SER A 126 16.08 1.79 -2.60
N ILE A 127 16.33 0.49 -2.54
CA ILE A 127 15.97 -0.31 -1.35
C ILE A 127 16.82 0.07 -0.13
N MET A 128 18.09 0.41 -0.34
CA MET A 128 19.00 0.84 0.73
C MET A 128 18.64 2.25 1.20
N ASP A 129 18.27 3.14 0.29
CA ASP A 129 17.77 4.48 0.64
C ASP A 129 16.51 4.36 1.51
N LEU A 130 15.56 3.50 1.11
CA LEU A 130 14.34 3.27 1.88
C LEU A 130 14.64 2.71 3.27
N ILE A 131 15.51 1.72 3.39
CA ILE A 131 15.94 1.18 4.70
C ILE A 131 16.56 2.27 5.56
N SER A 132 17.39 3.13 4.97
CA SER A 132 18.02 4.25 5.67
C SER A 132 16.97 5.26 6.14
N CYS A 133 16.01 5.63 5.29
CA CYS A 133 14.88 6.48 5.68
C CYS A 133 14.06 5.87 6.82
N LEU A 134 13.69 4.58 6.72
CA LEU A 134 12.94 3.88 7.76
C LEU A 134 13.68 3.81 9.09
N SER A 135 15.02 3.72 9.07
CA SER A 135 15.84 3.66 10.29
C SER A 135 15.86 4.96 11.09
N ILE A 136 15.59 6.10 10.44
CA ILE A 136 15.50 7.41 11.08
C ILE A 136 14.12 7.60 11.76
N HIS A 137 13.10 6.90 11.27
CA HIS A 137 11.75 7.00 11.79
C HIS A 137 11.55 6.09 13.00
N LYS A 138 10.83 6.58 14.01
CA LYS A 138 10.45 5.77 15.17
C LYS A 138 9.30 4.85 14.77
N LEU A 139 9.62 3.63 14.36
CA LEU A 139 8.63 2.61 14.03
C LEU A 139 8.15 1.89 15.30
N GLU A 140 6.82 1.84 15.48
CA GLU A 140 6.23 1.08 16.58
C GLU A 140 6.38 -0.42 16.35
N LYS A 141 6.62 -1.16 17.44
CA LYS A 141 6.73 -2.62 17.38
C LYS A 141 5.35 -3.25 17.49
N VAL A 142 5.13 -4.29 16.70
CA VAL A 142 3.90 -5.09 16.69
C VAL A 142 4.18 -6.54 17.07
N GLY A 143 3.19 -7.20 17.68
CA GLY A 143 3.28 -8.58 18.14
C GLY A 143 3.46 -8.71 19.66
N CYS A 144 3.41 -9.95 20.15
CA CYS A 144 3.53 -10.22 21.59
C CYS A 144 4.98 -9.97 22.10
N PRO A 145 5.21 -9.84 23.41
CA PRO A 145 6.53 -9.51 23.96
C PRO A 145 7.67 -10.40 23.45
N GLN A 146 7.40 -11.69 23.25
CA GLN A 146 8.37 -12.68 22.76
C GLN A 146 8.71 -12.54 21.27
N HIS A 147 7.75 -12.14 20.42
CA HIS A 147 7.92 -12.14 18.96
C HIS A 147 7.85 -10.73 18.35
N SER A 148 7.76 -9.68 19.17
CA SER A 148 7.54 -8.30 18.71
C SER A 148 8.57 -7.86 17.69
N VAL A 149 9.85 -8.15 17.94
CA VAL A 149 10.95 -7.82 17.01
C VAL A 149 10.84 -8.61 15.71
N GLU A 150 10.56 -9.91 15.79
CA GLU A 150 10.46 -10.78 14.62
C GLU A 150 9.30 -10.36 13.71
N VAL A 151 8.09 -10.20 14.28
CA VAL A 151 6.89 -9.82 13.53
C VAL A 151 7.06 -8.43 12.91
N THR A 152 7.59 -7.47 13.66
CA THR A 152 7.87 -6.12 13.15
C THR A 152 8.83 -6.17 11.95
N ASN A 153 9.93 -6.94 12.05
CA ASN A 153 10.87 -7.09 10.94
C ASN A 153 10.23 -7.77 9.71
N GLN A 154 9.33 -8.73 9.92
CA GLN A 154 8.58 -9.36 8.83
C GLN A 154 7.63 -8.37 8.14
N VAL A 155 6.95 -7.51 8.91
CA VAL A 155 6.11 -6.42 8.40
C VAL A 155 6.96 -5.45 7.59
N ILE A 156 8.06 -4.94 8.17
CA ILE A 156 8.94 -3.97 7.53
C ILE A 156 9.45 -4.51 6.19
N ARG A 157 10.00 -5.73 6.21
CA ARG A 157 10.53 -6.38 5.01
C ARG A 157 9.45 -6.57 3.94
N PHE A 158 8.27 -7.05 4.34
CA PHE A 158 7.19 -7.29 3.40
C PHE A 158 6.67 -5.99 2.78
N PHE A 159 6.42 -4.98 3.61
CA PHE A 159 5.95 -3.67 3.14
C PHE A 159 6.96 -3.03 2.21
N ALA A 160 8.24 -2.94 2.60
CA ALA A 160 9.27 -2.27 1.80
C ALA A 160 9.43 -2.90 0.41
N LEU A 161 9.46 -4.24 0.34
CA LEU A 161 9.55 -4.96 -0.93
C LEU A 161 8.31 -4.73 -1.80
N THR A 162 7.13 -4.87 -1.19
CA THR A 162 5.85 -4.72 -1.88
C THR A 162 5.68 -3.29 -2.43
N ARG A 163 5.95 -2.28 -1.60
CA ARG A 163 5.81 -0.87 -1.98
C ARG A 163 6.82 -0.45 -3.04
N LEU A 164 8.08 -0.90 -2.94
CA LEU A 164 9.08 -0.64 -3.97
C LEU A 164 8.73 -1.33 -5.30
N HIS A 165 8.25 -2.59 -5.24
CA HIS A 165 7.74 -3.29 -6.42
C HIS A 165 6.64 -2.47 -7.11
N PHE A 166 5.71 -1.92 -6.33
CA PHE A 166 4.63 -1.11 -6.87
C PHE A 166 5.09 0.18 -7.52
N LEU A 167 6.06 0.86 -6.90
CA LEU A 167 6.67 2.05 -7.49
C LEU A 167 7.35 1.73 -8.83
N VAL A 168 8.10 0.63 -8.89
CA VAL A 168 8.76 0.16 -10.11
C VAL A 168 7.74 -0.19 -11.20
N ALA A 169 6.69 -0.93 -10.85
CA ALA A 169 5.62 -1.29 -11.77
C ALA A 169 4.89 -0.05 -12.32
N GLY A 170 4.57 0.92 -11.46
CA GLY A 170 3.95 2.19 -11.85
C GLY A 170 4.84 3.02 -12.79
N GLU A 171 6.13 3.15 -12.49
CA GLU A 171 7.10 3.83 -13.35
C GLU A 171 7.24 3.15 -14.73
N ASN A 172 7.27 1.81 -14.76
CA ASN A 172 7.36 1.04 -15.99
C ASN A 172 6.10 1.21 -16.86
N ALA A 173 4.91 1.14 -16.25
CA ALA A 173 3.65 1.38 -16.94
C ALA A 173 3.58 2.80 -17.52
N SER A 174 4.02 3.81 -16.76
CA SER A 174 4.09 5.21 -17.23
C SER A 174 5.04 5.36 -18.42
N ARG A 175 6.23 4.74 -18.37
CA ARG A 175 7.19 4.74 -19.49
C ARG A 175 6.62 4.05 -20.73
N GLN A 176 5.91 2.93 -20.56
CA GLN A 176 5.25 2.23 -21.65
C GLN A 176 4.14 3.08 -22.29
N GLY A 177 3.26 3.67 -21.47
CA GLY A 177 2.20 4.55 -21.95
C GLY A 177 2.73 5.76 -22.73
N LYS A 178 3.86 6.35 -22.28
CA LYS A 178 4.56 7.41 -23.04
C LYS A 178 5.06 6.91 -24.39
N LYS A 179 5.68 5.72 -24.45
CA LYS A 179 6.16 5.12 -25.71
C LYS A 179 5.00 4.86 -26.68
N GLU A 180 3.88 4.33 -26.20
CA GLU A 180 2.69 4.07 -27.01
C GLU A 180 2.09 5.35 -27.57
N LYS A 181 1.90 6.38 -26.74
CA LYS A 181 1.45 7.71 -27.20
C LYS A 181 2.37 8.28 -28.28
N MET A 182 3.69 8.16 -28.12
CA MET A 182 4.65 8.61 -29.12
C MET A 182 4.58 7.81 -30.44
N LYS A 183 4.25 6.50 -30.39
CA LYS A 183 4.01 5.70 -31.61
C LYS A 183 2.79 6.22 -32.37
N TYR A 184 1.67 6.46 -31.67
CA TYR A 184 0.45 7.00 -32.29
C TYR A 184 0.66 8.40 -32.90
N LEU A 185 1.44 9.26 -32.23
CA LEU A 185 1.78 10.59 -32.76
C LEU A 185 2.64 10.52 -34.03
N LYS A 186 3.56 9.55 -34.13
CA LYS A 186 4.34 9.33 -35.36
C LYS A 186 3.47 8.81 -36.50
N LEU A 187 2.54 7.90 -36.20
CA LEU A 187 1.61 7.35 -37.19
C LEU A 187 0.71 8.44 -37.78
N ARG A 188 0.19 9.36 -36.96
CA ARG A 188 -0.60 10.52 -37.39
C ARG A 188 0.14 11.52 -38.29
N ARG A 189 1.47 11.50 -38.32
CA ARG A 189 2.28 12.39 -39.18
C ARG A 189 2.61 11.77 -40.54
N THR A 190 2.30 10.49 -40.72
CA THR A 190 2.61 9.71 -41.94
C THR A 190 1.37 9.32 -42.74
N THR A 191 0.18 9.57 -42.18
CA THR A 191 -1.13 9.51 -42.84
C THR A 191 -1.67 10.92 -43.03
#